data_AF-A0A2M6ZZ86-F1
#
_entry.id   AF-A0A2M6ZZ86-F1
#
_cell.length_a   1.000
_cell.length_b   1.000
_cell.length_c   1.000
_cell.angle_alpha   90.00
_cell.angle_beta   90.00
_cell.angle_gamma   90.00
#
_symmetry.space_group_name_H-M   'P 1'
#
loop_
_entity.id
_entity.type
_entity.pdbx_description
1 polymer ?
#
loop_
_entity_poly.entity_id
_entity_poly.type
_entity_poly.pdbx_seq_one_letter_code
_entity_poly.pdbx_strand_id
1 'polypeptide(L)'
;MKTLLKLNVIVFLFCFLGCASTIAESGKDFSYQKKFPIEIGKTTKAEIIDQYGSPTNTEIKGNYQILAYGYSRESLKHGRAVGMGLLSAIPGVGLATLAMDQGVKDDDMAREFKLLCVYTDFKTGVVKDYYYHDSDNVGHDESETLNLKAMALKRKGGKNKECTELLEKAISLNPRNHRALNSLAWELIDSSTDVDKGVSLAIRAVEVFPDSPYNTGTLGVGYFKKGDLENAEKYLDQAVKLYPIYEPGNVKSLQHDQEMLRLVREQKNKH
;
A
#
# COMPACT_ATOMS: atom_id res chain seq x y z
N MET A 1 -49.97 -3.32 48.09
CA MET A 1 -48.63 -3.30 48.72
C MET A 1 -47.77 -4.37 48.07
N LYS A 2 -46.60 -3.95 47.57
CA LYS A 2 -45.60 -4.76 46.87
C LYS A 2 -44.96 -5.75 47.85
N THR A 3 -44.81 -7.02 47.46
CA THR A 3 -43.91 -7.94 48.16
C THR A 3 -42.81 -8.35 47.20
N LEU A 4 -41.61 -7.80 47.46
CA LEU A 4 -40.38 -8.03 46.72
C LEU A 4 -39.98 -9.51 46.79
N LEU A 5 -39.84 -10.15 45.63
CA LEU A 5 -39.02 -11.35 45.49
C LEU A 5 -37.55 -10.90 45.40
N LYS A 6 -36.80 -11.03 46.49
CA LYS A 6 -35.34 -10.93 46.49
C LYS A 6 -34.79 -12.19 45.82
N LEU A 7 -34.47 -12.11 44.53
CA LEU A 7 -33.67 -13.13 43.86
C LEU A 7 -32.20 -12.78 44.09
N ASN A 8 -31.57 -13.48 45.03
CA ASN A 8 -30.12 -13.47 45.22
C ASN A 8 -29.47 -14.12 43.99
N VAL A 9 -29.11 -13.30 43.00
CA VAL A 9 -28.17 -13.71 41.96
C VAL A 9 -26.78 -13.66 42.58
N ILE A 10 -26.30 -14.84 42.96
CA ILE A 10 -24.88 -15.09 43.21
C ILE A 10 -24.18 -14.86 41.87
N VAL A 11 -23.71 -13.62 41.64
CA VAL A 11 -22.80 -13.32 40.54
C VAL A 11 -21.43 -13.79 41.00
N PHE A 12 -21.08 -14.98 40.51
CA PHE A 12 -19.76 -15.55 40.63
C PHE A 12 -18.72 -14.58 40.06
N LEU A 13 -17.81 -14.17 40.93
CA LEU A 13 -16.59 -13.46 40.63
C LEU A 13 -15.71 -14.39 39.76
N PHE A 14 -15.74 -14.22 38.45
CA PHE A 14 -14.78 -14.86 37.54
C PHE A 14 -13.96 -13.79 36.82
N CYS A 15 -12.67 -13.77 37.16
CA CYS A 15 -11.54 -13.28 36.38
C CYS A 15 -11.57 -11.82 35.89
N PHE A 16 -10.98 -10.93 36.69
CA PHE A 16 -10.19 -9.81 36.16
C PHE A 16 -8.96 -10.39 35.45
N LEU A 17 -9.12 -10.75 34.18
CA LEU A 17 -8.02 -10.86 33.21
C LEU A 17 -8.26 -9.76 32.19
N GLY A 18 -7.24 -8.91 31.99
CA GLY A 18 -7.35 -7.59 31.36
C GLY A 18 -8.25 -7.55 30.11
N CYS A 19 -9.34 -6.80 30.20
CA CYS A 19 -10.18 -6.51 29.05
C CYS A 19 -9.45 -5.53 28.13
N ALA A 20 -8.69 -6.04 27.16
CA ALA A 20 -8.35 -5.26 25.97
C ALA A 20 -9.64 -5.07 25.17
N SER A 21 -10.20 -3.86 25.20
CA SER A 21 -11.40 -3.48 24.43
C SER A 21 -11.08 -3.45 22.93
N THR A 22 -11.10 -4.63 22.31
CA THR A 22 -10.95 -4.83 20.86
C THR A 22 -12.33 -4.71 20.23
N ILE A 23 -12.44 -3.87 19.21
CA ILE A 23 -13.71 -3.55 18.56
C ILE A 23 -13.93 -4.46 17.34
N ALA A 24 -12.88 -4.69 16.56
CA ALA A 24 -12.91 -5.63 15.45
C ALA A 24 -11.50 -6.13 15.15
N GLU A 25 -11.39 -7.37 14.69
CA GLU A 25 -10.15 -7.96 14.21
C GLU A 25 -10.45 -8.74 12.94
N SER A 26 -9.61 -8.58 11.92
CA SER A 26 -9.80 -9.24 10.64
C SER A 26 -8.46 -9.61 10.01
N GLY A 27 -8.49 -10.70 9.23
CA GLY A 27 -7.31 -11.25 8.57
C GLY A 27 -6.56 -12.26 9.44
N LYS A 28 -5.34 -12.58 9.02
CA LYS A 28 -4.47 -13.55 9.68
C LYS A 28 -3.37 -12.77 10.37
N ASP A 29 -3.27 -12.83 11.69
CA ASP A 29 -2.13 -12.20 12.38
C ASP A 29 -0.85 -12.86 11.89
N PHE A 30 0.04 -12.05 11.33
CA PHE A 30 1.35 -12.47 10.88
C PHE A 30 2.37 -11.43 11.35
N SER A 31 3.62 -11.88 11.47
CA SER A 31 4.74 -11.01 11.78
C SER A 31 5.74 -11.11 10.65
N TYR A 32 6.05 -9.99 10.01
CA TYR A 32 7.14 -9.96 9.05
C TYR A 32 8.47 -10.18 9.79
N GLN A 33 9.25 -11.16 9.35
CA GLN A 33 10.53 -11.46 9.97
C GLN A 33 11.66 -10.95 9.08
N LYS A 34 12.30 -9.84 9.47
CA LYS A 34 13.44 -9.27 8.73
C LYS A 34 14.62 -10.24 8.57
N LYS A 35 14.75 -11.24 9.47
CA LYS A 35 15.76 -12.31 9.39
C LYS A 35 15.51 -13.27 8.21
N PHE A 36 14.32 -13.25 7.64
CA PHE A 36 13.97 -13.96 6.40
C PHE A 36 13.87 -12.92 5.27
N PRO A 37 14.99 -12.54 4.62
CA PRO A 37 14.95 -11.55 3.56
C PRO A 37 14.24 -12.13 2.34
N ILE A 38 13.18 -11.47 1.89
CA ILE A 38 12.58 -11.76 0.59
C ILE A 38 13.53 -11.20 -0.48
N GLU A 39 14.37 -12.05 -1.03
CA GLU A 39 15.27 -11.70 -2.13
C GLU A 39 14.54 -11.80 -3.48
N ILE A 40 14.35 -10.65 -4.13
CA ILE A 40 13.77 -10.55 -5.48
C ILE A 40 14.59 -11.37 -6.47
N GLY A 41 13.91 -12.18 -7.29
CA GLY A 41 14.52 -13.04 -8.31
C GLY A 41 15.07 -14.36 -7.77
N LYS A 42 15.07 -14.57 -6.44
CA LYS A 42 15.55 -15.81 -5.81
C LYS A 42 14.49 -16.49 -4.98
N THR A 43 13.79 -15.73 -4.14
CA THR A 43 12.74 -16.26 -3.28
C THR A 43 11.58 -16.77 -4.12
N THR A 44 11.01 -17.90 -3.74
CA THR A 44 9.91 -18.57 -4.42
C THR A 44 8.62 -18.45 -3.64
N LYS A 45 7.50 -18.60 -4.34
CA LYS A 45 6.16 -18.69 -3.76
C LYS A 45 6.07 -19.76 -2.67
N ALA A 46 6.73 -20.90 -2.86
CA ALA A 46 6.71 -21.99 -1.89
C ALA A 46 7.35 -21.56 -0.57
N GLU A 47 8.51 -20.90 -0.62
CA GLU A 47 9.20 -20.38 0.57
C GLU A 47 8.38 -19.28 1.27
N ILE A 48 7.68 -18.43 0.51
CA ILE A 48 6.76 -17.44 1.09
C ILE A 48 5.60 -18.12 1.83
N ILE A 49 4.99 -19.16 1.24
CA ILE A 49 3.89 -19.90 1.87
C ILE A 49 4.39 -20.72 3.07
N ASP A 50 5.59 -21.29 3.02
CA ASP A 50 6.19 -21.99 4.16
C ASP A 50 6.39 -21.03 5.34
N GLN A 51 6.89 -19.83 5.07
CA GLN A 51 7.18 -18.82 6.09
C GLN A 51 5.92 -18.15 6.67
N TYR A 52 4.95 -17.78 5.82
CA TYR A 52 3.78 -16.96 6.22
C TYR A 52 2.45 -17.74 6.23
N GLY A 53 2.47 -19.00 5.80
CA GLY A 53 1.31 -19.86 5.59
C GLY A 53 0.46 -19.45 4.38
N SER A 54 -0.81 -19.83 4.37
CA SER A 54 -1.73 -19.43 3.30
C SER A 54 -1.99 -17.91 3.30
N PRO A 55 -2.01 -17.25 2.13
CA PRO A 55 -2.33 -15.84 2.02
C PRO A 55 -3.80 -15.56 2.35
N THR A 56 -4.08 -14.36 2.88
CA THR A 56 -5.43 -13.88 3.15
C THR A 56 -6.22 -13.64 1.86
N ASN A 57 -5.53 -13.17 0.81
CA ASN A 57 -6.10 -13.00 -0.52
C ASN A 57 -5.07 -13.32 -1.60
N THR A 58 -5.53 -13.77 -2.77
CA THR A 58 -4.67 -14.00 -3.93
C THR A 58 -5.32 -13.45 -5.18
N GLU A 59 -4.57 -12.70 -5.97
CA GLU A 59 -5.03 -12.10 -7.21
C GLU A 59 -4.07 -12.46 -8.35
N ILE A 60 -4.59 -12.60 -9.57
CA ILE A 60 -3.77 -12.79 -10.78
C ILE A 60 -3.87 -11.53 -11.62
N LYS A 61 -2.73 -10.91 -11.89
CA LYS A 61 -2.59 -9.68 -12.67
C LYS A 61 -1.55 -9.87 -13.76
N GLY A 62 -2.02 -10.21 -14.95
CA GLY A 62 -1.14 -10.52 -16.09
C GLY A 62 -0.20 -11.67 -15.80
N ASN A 63 1.10 -11.37 -15.79
CA ASN A 63 2.15 -12.34 -15.50
C ASN A 63 2.40 -12.55 -14.00
N TYR A 64 1.65 -11.88 -13.12
CA TYR A 64 1.86 -11.94 -11.67
C TYR A 64 0.74 -12.66 -10.95
N GLN A 65 1.11 -13.49 -9.98
CA GLN A 65 0.26 -13.89 -8.87
C GLN A 65 0.65 -13.10 -7.63
N ILE A 66 -0.29 -12.32 -7.11
CA ILE A 66 -0.12 -11.46 -5.95
C ILE A 66 -0.63 -12.20 -4.73
N LEU A 67 0.25 -12.42 -3.75
CA LEU A 67 -0.07 -13.03 -2.47
C LEU A 67 -0.18 -11.93 -1.42
N ALA A 68 -1.38 -11.72 -0.88
CA ALA A 68 -1.63 -10.70 0.14
C ALA A 68 -1.83 -11.35 1.50
N TYR A 69 -1.02 -10.93 2.47
CA TYR A 69 -1.13 -11.29 3.88
C TYR A 69 -1.53 -10.03 4.63
N GLY A 70 -2.78 -10.00 5.10
CA GLY A 70 -3.38 -8.84 5.74
C GLY A 70 -3.82 -9.15 7.15
N TYR A 71 -3.52 -8.21 8.05
CA TYR A 71 -3.99 -8.15 9.42
C TYR A 71 -4.47 -6.74 9.71
N SER A 72 -5.63 -6.60 10.34
CA SER A 72 -6.08 -5.33 10.89
C SER A 72 -6.82 -5.53 12.20
N ARG A 73 -6.55 -4.67 13.17
CA ARG A 73 -7.23 -4.65 14.46
C ARG A 73 -7.61 -3.23 14.81
N GLU A 74 -8.86 -3.07 15.23
CA GLU A 74 -9.38 -1.82 15.78
C GLU A 74 -9.62 -1.97 17.28
N SER A 75 -9.18 -0.98 18.05
CA SER A 75 -9.35 -0.95 19.50
C SER A 75 -9.60 0.47 20.00
N LEU A 76 -10.10 0.60 21.22
CA LEU A 76 -10.22 1.90 21.89
C LEU A 76 -8.87 2.30 22.50
N LYS A 77 -8.42 3.54 22.26
CA LYS A 77 -7.20 4.10 22.88
C LYS A 77 -7.27 4.11 24.41
N HIS A 78 -8.48 4.25 24.96
CA HIS A 78 -8.74 4.28 26.39
C HIS A 78 -9.78 3.19 26.70
N GLY A 79 -9.47 2.31 27.67
CA GLY A 79 -10.22 1.08 27.99
C GLY A 79 -11.63 1.23 28.56
N ARG A 80 -12.46 2.13 28.01
CA ARG A 80 -13.90 2.12 28.28
C ARG A 80 -14.49 0.90 27.57
N ALA A 81 -14.70 -0.18 28.32
CA ALA A 81 -15.41 -1.35 27.81
C ALA A 81 -16.80 -0.94 27.31
N VAL A 82 -17.08 -1.14 26.03
CA VAL A 82 -18.46 -1.19 25.53
C VAL A 82 -19.03 -2.51 26.06
N GLY A 83 -20.02 -2.43 26.95
CA GLY A 83 -20.46 -3.59 27.74
C GLY A 83 -20.85 -4.81 26.87
N MET A 84 -20.09 -5.91 26.99
CA MET A 84 -20.29 -7.16 26.23
C MET A 84 -21.65 -7.85 26.45
N GLY A 85 -22.37 -7.52 27.52
CA GLY A 85 -23.53 -8.31 27.98
C GLY A 85 -24.79 -8.26 27.10
N LEU A 86 -24.94 -7.26 26.22
CA LEU A 86 -26.09 -7.16 25.30
C LEU A 86 -25.71 -7.40 23.82
N LEU A 87 -24.42 -7.39 23.50
CA LEU A 87 -23.89 -7.29 22.14
C LEU A 87 -24.06 -8.57 21.31
N SER A 88 -24.09 -9.74 21.94
CA SER A 88 -24.35 -11.01 21.24
C SER A 88 -25.83 -11.23 20.89
N ALA A 89 -26.73 -10.38 21.37
CA ALA A 89 -28.17 -10.55 21.22
C ALA A 89 -28.80 -9.76 20.06
N ILE A 90 -28.02 -8.92 19.34
CA ILE A 90 -28.52 -8.13 18.20
C ILE A 90 -27.83 -8.60 16.92
N PRO A 91 -28.46 -9.47 16.11
CA PRO A 91 -27.93 -9.89 14.82
C PRO A 91 -27.81 -8.68 13.88
N GLY A 92 -26.60 -8.40 13.39
CA GLY A 92 -26.37 -7.42 12.31
C GLY A 92 -25.69 -6.11 12.72
N VAL A 93 -25.44 -5.86 14.00
CA VAL A 93 -24.67 -4.67 14.44
C VAL A 93 -23.30 -5.13 14.94
N GLY A 94 -22.25 -4.92 14.13
CA GLY A 94 -20.87 -5.19 14.54
C GLY A 94 -20.42 -4.24 15.66
N LEU A 95 -19.48 -4.67 16.51
CA LEU A 95 -18.97 -3.86 17.65
C LEU A 95 -18.49 -2.46 17.22
N ALA A 96 -17.91 -2.34 16.01
CA ALA A 96 -17.43 -1.08 15.44
C ALA A 96 -18.57 -0.08 15.16
N THR A 97 -19.65 -0.55 14.54
CA THR A 97 -20.83 0.27 14.25
C THR A 97 -21.47 0.77 15.53
N LEU A 98 -21.59 -0.08 16.56
CA LEU A 98 -22.20 0.31 17.82
C LEU A 98 -21.34 1.31 18.62
N ALA A 99 -20.00 1.20 18.57
CA ALA A 99 -19.11 2.16 19.22
C ALA A 99 -19.25 3.56 18.59
N MET A 100 -19.35 3.64 17.27
CA MET A 100 -19.62 4.90 16.56
C MET A 100 -21.00 5.47 16.93
N ASP A 101 -22.03 4.63 17.01
CA ASP A 101 -23.38 5.05 17.43
C ASP A 101 -23.44 5.58 18.87
N GLN A 102 -22.52 5.13 19.74
CA GLN A 102 -22.35 5.65 21.10
C GLN A 102 -21.53 6.94 21.19
N GLY A 103 -21.18 7.53 20.05
CA GLY A 103 -20.46 8.80 19.97
C GLY A 103 -18.97 8.70 20.28
N VAL A 104 -18.38 7.51 20.19
CA VAL A 104 -16.92 7.37 20.22
C VAL A 104 -16.36 8.07 18.98
N LYS A 105 -15.43 9.01 19.20
CA LYS A 105 -14.79 9.74 18.11
C LYS A 105 -13.73 8.87 17.43
N ASP A 106 -13.51 9.06 16.13
CA ASP A 106 -12.40 8.41 15.41
C ASP A 106 -11.04 8.67 16.08
N ASP A 107 -10.85 9.84 16.71
CA ASP A 107 -9.63 10.17 17.45
C ASP A 107 -9.40 9.30 18.69
N ASP A 108 -10.44 8.64 19.22
CA ASP A 108 -10.38 7.72 20.36
C ASP A 108 -10.15 6.26 19.93
N MET A 109 -10.08 6.00 18.62
CA MET A 109 -9.83 4.68 18.03
C MET A 109 -8.34 4.50 17.70
N ALA A 110 -7.79 3.34 18.05
CA ALA A 110 -6.50 2.86 17.59
C ALA A 110 -6.71 1.81 16.49
N ARG A 111 -6.01 1.99 15.36
CA ARG A 111 -6.02 1.05 14.23
C ARG A 111 -4.62 0.48 14.05
N GLU A 112 -4.46 -0.79 14.35
CA GLU A 112 -3.27 -1.56 14.04
C GLU A 112 -3.51 -2.26 12.70
N PHE A 113 -2.52 -2.24 11.80
CA PHE A 113 -2.59 -3.05 10.58
C PHE A 113 -1.20 -3.51 10.17
N LYS A 114 -1.16 -4.65 9.47
CA LYS A 114 0.02 -5.18 8.79
C LYS A 114 -0.42 -5.72 7.44
N LEU A 115 0.34 -5.41 6.40
CA LEU A 115 0.09 -5.87 5.04
C LEU A 115 1.41 -6.24 4.38
N LEU A 116 1.56 -7.50 3.99
CA LEU A 116 2.62 -7.96 3.10
C LEU A 116 1.97 -8.34 1.77
N CYS A 117 2.38 -7.68 0.70
CA CYS A 117 2.02 -8.06 -0.66
C CYS A 117 3.27 -8.57 -1.38
N VAL A 118 3.18 -9.76 -1.95
CA VAL A 118 4.27 -10.38 -2.70
C VAL A 118 3.82 -10.66 -4.13
N TYR A 119 4.53 -10.08 -5.10
CA TYR A 119 4.31 -10.29 -6.52
C TYR A 119 5.20 -11.45 -6.96
N THR A 120 4.58 -12.57 -7.31
CA THR A 120 5.28 -13.73 -7.84
C THR A 120 5.00 -13.85 -9.32
N ASP A 121 5.99 -14.22 -10.12
CA ASP A 121 5.76 -14.57 -11.53
C ASP A 121 4.85 -15.80 -11.59
N PHE A 122 3.77 -15.72 -12.36
CA PHE A 122 2.70 -16.71 -12.38
C PHE A 122 3.19 -18.10 -12.82
N LYS A 123 4.19 -18.15 -13.72
CA LYS A 123 4.71 -19.41 -14.27
C LYS A 123 5.77 -20.04 -13.38
N THR A 124 6.70 -19.23 -12.91
CA THR A 124 7.89 -19.69 -12.18
C THR A 124 7.70 -19.69 -10.66
N GLY A 125 6.73 -18.93 -10.16
CA GLY A 125 6.53 -18.67 -8.73
C GLY A 125 7.62 -17.80 -8.11
N VAL A 126 8.59 -17.29 -8.89
CA VAL A 126 9.70 -16.48 -8.37
C VAL A 126 9.19 -15.09 -7.99
N VAL A 127 9.59 -14.58 -6.83
CA VAL A 127 9.27 -13.23 -6.37
C VAL A 127 9.90 -12.19 -7.30
N LYS A 128 9.06 -11.29 -7.81
CA LYS A 128 9.45 -10.18 -8.70
C LYS A 128 9.40 -8.83 -8.02
N ASP A 129 8.52 -8.67 -7.03
CA ASP A 129 8.44 -7.50 -6.18
C ASP A 129 7.74 -7.85 -4.88
N TYR A 130 7.91 -7.05 -3.85
CA TYR A 130 7.10 -7.10 -2.64
C TYR A 130 7.06 -5.74 -1.96
N TYR A 131 6.08 -5.56 -1.08
CA TYR A 131 6.08 -4.47 -0.12
C TYR A 131 5.44 -4.91 1.18
N TYR A 132 5.89 -4.30 2.26
CA TYR A 132 5.32 -4.50 3.58
C TYR A 132 4.97 -3.14 4.19
N HIS A 133 3.74 -2.99 4.68
CA HIS A 133 3.26 -1.81 5.39
C HIS A 133 2.72 -2.22 6.76
N ASP A 134 2.92 -1.37 7.76
CA ASP A 134 2.23 -1.47 9.04
C ASP A 134 1.82 -0.09 9.58
N SER A 135 0.92 -0.11 10.58
CA SER A 135 0.41 1.09 11.25
C SER A 135 1.51 1.95 11.87
N ASP A 136 2.59 1.32 12.32
CA ASP A 136 3.66 1.95 13.07
C ASP A 136 4.78 2.49 12.16
N ASN A 137 4.75 2.19 10.85
CA ASN A 137 5.77 2.52 9.88
C ASN A 137 7.19 2.12 10.35
N VAL A 138 7.32 0.98 11.04
CA VAL A 138 8.61 0.52 11.61
C VAL A 138 9.54 -0.11 10.57
N GLY A 139 9.15 -0.10 9.30
CA GLY A 139 10.11 -0.23 8.20
C GLY A 139 10.82 -1.57 8.16
N HIS A 140 10.05 -2.65 8.07
CA HIS A 140 10.58 -3.92 7.61
C HIS A 140 11.20 -3.81 6.19
N ASP A 141 10.69 -2.86 5.38
CA ASP A 141 11.41 -2.20 4.29
C ASP A 141 11.47 -0.68 4.57
N GLU A 142 12.60 -0.21 5.14
CA GLU A 142 12.81 1.21 5.45
C GLU A 142 12.79 2.07 4.18
N SER A 143 13.24 1.55 3.04
CA SER A 143 13.20 2.28 1.77
C SER A 143 11.76 2.56 1.35
N GLU A 144 10.88 1.56 1.45
CA GLU A 144 9.47 1.72 1.14
C GLU A 144 8.77 2.66 2.12
N THR A 145 9.12 2.56 3.40
CA THR A 145 8.57 3.45 4.43
C THR A 145 8.91 4.92 4.16
N LEU A 146 10.16 5.19 3.76
CA LEU A 146 10.59 6.53 3.39
C LEU A 146 9.87 7.03 2.13
N ASN A 147 9.67 6.17 1.13
CA ASN A 147 8.85 6.46 -0.04
C ASN A 147 7.41 6.85 0.35
N LEU A 148 6.74 6.06 1.20
CA LEU A 148 5.39 6.37 1.67
C LEU A 148 5.30 7.68 2.45
N LYS A 149 6.29 7.97 3.31
CA LYS A 149 6.40 9.23 4.05
C LYS A 149 6.52 10.41 3.08
N ALA A 150 7.36 10.30 2.07
CA ALA A 150 7.50 11.32 1.02
C ALA A 150 6.17 11.56 0.28
N MET A 151 5.48 10.49 -0.14
CA MET A 151 4.16 10.60 -0.78
C MET A 151 3.11 11.24 0.13
N ALA A 152 3.10 10.90 1.43
CA ALA A 152 2.17 11.47 2.40
C ALA A 152 2.44 12.97 2.63
N LEU A 153 3.70 13.39 2.69
CA LEU A 153 4.07 14.80 2.76
C LEU A 153 3.61 15.57 1.51
N LYS A 154 3.85 15.00 0.31
CA LYS A 154 3.40 15.61 -0.95
C LYS A 154 1.88 15.81 -0.98
N ARG A 155 1.09 14.82 -0.52
CA ARG A 155 -0.37 14.95 -0.41
C ARG A 155 -0.83 16.06 0.55
N LYS A 156 -0.04 16.37 1.58
CA LYS A 156 -0.31 17.46 2.53
C LYS A 156 0.15 18.84 2.04
N GLY A 157 0.61 18.96 0.79
CA GLY A 157 1.20 20.20 0.27
C GLY A 157 2.58 20.50 0.87
N GLY A 158 3.28 19.47 1.36
CA GLY A 158 4.61 19.60 1.95
C GLY A 158 5.66 20.11 0.98
N LYS A 159 6.75 20.67 1.53
CA LYS A 159 7.83 21.30 0.77
C LYS A 159 8.63 20.27 -0.02
N ASN A 160 8.89 20.53 -1.31
CA ASN A 160 9.59 19.63 -2.24
C ASN A 160 10.95 19.10 -1.73
N LYS A 161 11.63 19.86 -0.87
CA LYS A 161 12.95 19.49 -0.34
C LYS A 161 12.91 18.27 0.59
N GLU A 162 12.03 18.26 1.58
CA GLU A 162 11.93 17.15 2.55
C GLU A 162 11.47 15.86 1.86
N CYS A 163 10.54 15.98 0.90
CA CYS A 163 10.13 14.88 0.04
C CYS A 163 11.32 14.28 -0.72
N THR A 164 12.14 15.14 -1.34
CA THR A 164 13.34 14.72 -2.09
C THR A 164 14.36 14.03 -1.19
N GLU A 165 14.65 14.58 -0.01
CA GLU A 165 15.60 14.00 0.96
C GLU A 165 15.17 12.60 1.42
N LEU A 166 13.87 12.40 1.68
CA LEU A 166 13.33 11.10 2.03
C LEU A 166 13.47 10.09 0.88
N LEU A 167 13.18 10.50 -0.35
CA LEU A 167 13.29 9.64 -1.52
C LEU A 167 14.75 9.30 -1.85
N GLU A 168 15.67 10.25 -1.73
CA GLU A 168 17.11 10.00 -1.90
C GLU A 168 17.63 9.03 -0.83
N LYS A 169 17.18 9.17 0.43
CA LYS A 169 17.48 8.20 1.49
C LYS A 169 16.86 6.83 1.19
N ALA A 170 15.64 6.76 0.67
CA ALA A 170 15.02 5.50 0.27
C ALA A 170 15.86 4.77 -0.79
N ILE A 171 16.29 5.50 -1.83
CA ILE A 171 17.10 4.97 -2.92
C ILE A 171 18.50 4.55 -2.44
N SER A 172 19.10 5.26 -1.47
CA SER A 172 20.40 4.87 -0.92
C SER A 172 20.33 3.58 -0.08
N LEU A 173 19.22 3.38 0.66
CA LEU A 173 18.97 2.15 1.41
C LEU A 173 18.64 0.97 0.49
N ASN A 174 17.87 1.20 -0.57
CA ASN A 174 17.54 0.20 -1.57
C ASN A 174 17.61 0.80 -2.99
N PRO A 175 18.74 0.64 -3.70
CA PRO A 175 18.91 1.14 -5.06
C PRO A 175 17.97 0.50 -6.09
N ARG A 176 17.25 -0.57 -5.70
CA ARG A 176 16.24 -1.29 -6.48
C ARG A 176 14.82 -1.01 -6.00
N ASN A 177 14.58 -0.03 -5.12
CA ASN A 177 13.21 0.39 -4.84
C ASN A 177 12.66 1.20 -6.02
N HIS A 178 11.98 0.51 -6.95
CA HIS A 178 11.44 1.13 -8.16
C HIS A 178 10.38 2.19 -7.87
N ARG A 179 9.62 2.06 -6.78
CA ARG A 179 8.61 3.06 -6.36
C ARG A 179 9.27 4.35 -5.87
N ALA A 180 10.35 4.25 -5.12
CA ALA A 180 11.13 5.41 -4.68
C ALA A 180 11.84 6.08 -5.87
N LEU A 181 12.44 5.28 -6.77
CA LEU A 181 13.04 5.77 -8.02
C LEU A 181 12.02 6.52 -8.86
N ASN A 182 10.84 5.92 -9.08
CA ASN A 182 9.76 6.52 -9.85
C ASN A 182 9.20 7.78 -9.19
N SER A 183 9.01 7.77 -7.87
CA SER A 183 8.48 8.94 -7.15
C SER A 183 9.42 10.14 -7.25
N LEU A 184 10.74 9.92 -7.14
CA LEU A 184 11.72 11.00 -7.32
C LEU A 184 11.82 11.42 -8.80
N ALA A 185 11.78 10.45 -9.72
CA ALA A 185 11.76 10.74 -11.15
C ALA A 185 10.60 11.65 -11.54
N TRP A 186 9.38 11.28 -11.12
CA TRP A 186 8.17 12.05 -11.35
C TRP A 186 8.29 13.47 -10.80
N GLU A 187 8.77 13.62 -9.57
CA GLU A 187 8.95 14.95 -8.95
C GLU A 187 9.86 15.85 -9.79
N LEU A 188 11.01 15.33 -10.22
CA LEU A 188 11.98 16.10 -11.00
C LEU A 188 11.48 16.45 -12.42
N ILE A 189 10.74 15.54 -13.05
CA ILE A 189 10.18 15.70 -14.40
C ILE A 189 8.98 16.66 -14.39
N ASP A 190 8.02 16.42 -13.51
CA ASP A 190 6.76 17.17 -13.43
C ASP A 190 7.02 18.64 -13.08
N SER A 191 7.83 18.88 -12.04
CA SER A 191 8.28 20.23 -11.64
C SER A 191 9.27 20.86 -12.63
N SER A 192 9.82 20.08 -13.57
CA SER A 192 10.87 20.51 -14.50
C SER A 192 12.13 21.04 -13.80
N THR A 193 12.40 20.59 -12.57
CA THR A 193 13.57 20.99 -11.77
C THR A 193 14.87 20.38 -12.32
N ASP A 194 14.82 19.10 -12.70
CA ASP A 194 15.97 18.37 -13.28
C ASP A 194 15.47 17.18 -14.11
N VAL A 195 15.03 17.48 -15.34
CA VAL A 195 14.41 16.48 -16.23
C VAL A 195 15.39 15.36 -16.59
N ASP A 196 16.68 15.65 -16.76
CA ASP A 196 17.69 14.65 -17.12
C ASP A 196 17.94 13.64 -15.99
N LYS A 197 18.10 14.12 -14.75
CA LYS A 197 18.17 13.24 -13.58
C LYS A 197 16.87 12.45 -13.42
N GLY A 198 15.73 13.09 -13.62
CA GLY A 198 14.42 12.44 -13.56
C GLY A 198 14.28 11.29 -14.56
N VAL A 199 14.66 11.50 -15.82
CA VAL A 199 14.65 10.44 -16.86
C VAL A 199 15.61 9.31 -16.50
N SER A 200 16.81 9.61 -16.00
CA SER A 200 17.76 8.57 -15.54
C SER A 200 17.18 7.69 -14.42
N LEU A 201 16.48 8.29 -13.46
CA LEU A 201 15.80 7.56 -12.39
C LEU A 201 14.60 6.75 -12.91
N ALA A 202 13.83 7.29 -13.86
CA ALA A 202 12.72 6.58 -14.48
C ALA A 202 13.19 5.35 -15.29
N ILE A 203 14.30 5.47 -16.03
CA ILE A 203 14.93 4.33 -16.73
C ILE A 203 15.24 3.22 -15.73
N ARG A 204 15.91 3.54 -14.61
CA ARG A 204 16.21 2.57 -13.56
C ARG A 204 14.96 1.93 -12.95
N ALA A 205 13.89 2.71 -12.75
CA ALA A 205 12.63 2.19 -12.24
C ALA A 205 12.01 1.16 -13.20
N VAL A 206 12.03 1.45 -14.51
CA VAL A 206 11.57 0.52 -15.57
C VAL A 206 12.46 -0.71 -15.67
N GLU A 207 13.78 -0.59 -15.55
CA GLU A 207 14.70 -1.73 -15.55
C GLU A 207 14.46 -2.68 -14.37
N VAL A 208 14.10 -2.13 -13.21
CA VAL A 208 13.81 -2.95 -12.02
C VAL A 208 12.45 -3.61 -12.12
N PHE A 209 11.41 -2.89 -12.54
CA PHE A 209 10.05 -3.39 -12.62
C PHE A 209 9.32 -2.82 -13.86
N PRO A 210 9.51 -3.45 -15.04
CA PRO A 210 9.02 -2.94 -16.33
C PRO A 210 7.51 -3.05 -16.50
N ASP A 211 6.85 -3.87 -15.70
CA ASP A 211 5.40 -4.10 -15.78
C ASP A 211 4.58 -3.12 -14.93
N SER A 212 5.23 -2.14 -14.29
CA SER A 212 4.54 -1.01 -13.66
C SER A 212 4.17 0.04 -14.72
N PRO A 213 2.87 0.31 -14.93
CA PRO A 213 2.46 1.39 -15.82
C PRO A 213 2.95 2.75 -15.30
N TYR A 214 3.07 2.95 -13.99
CA TYR A 214 3.54 4.21 -13.42
C TYR A 214 5.02 4.49 -13.73
N ASN A 215 5.87 3.46 -13.68
CA ASN A 215 7.30 3.58 -14.02
C ASN A 215 7.45 3.94 -15.50
N THR A 216 6.71 3.21 -16.33
CA THR A 216 6.74 3.36 -17.79
C THR A 216 6.16 4.71 -18.23
N GLY A 217 5.04 5.14 -17.63
CA GLY A 217 4.38 6.42 -17.91
C GLY A 217 5.26 7.60 -17.53
N THR A 218 5.88 7.56 -16.35
CA THR A 218 6.83 8.59 -15.90
C THR A 218 8.01 8.74 -16.86
N LEU A 219 8.56 7.62 -17.36
CA LEU A 219 9.62 7.63 -18.37
C LEU A 219 9.14 8.30 -19.67
N GLY A 220 7.94 7.95 -20.14
CA GLY A 220 7.34 8.55 -21.32
C GLY A 220 7.11 10.06 -21.20
N VAL A 221 6.60 10.54 -20.06
CA VAL A 221 6.48 11.97 -19.75
C VAL A 221 7.85 12.66 -19.72
N GLY A 222 8.86 11.99 -19.16
CA GLY A 222 10.24 12.47 -19.16
C GLY A 222 10.80 12.68 -20.57
N TYR A 223 10.62 11.72 -21.47
CA TYR A 223 11.01 11.86 -22.88
C TYR A 223 10.24 12.98 -23.59
N PHE A 224 8.95 13.13 -23.30
CA PHE A 224 8.16 14.25 -23.85
C PHE A 224 8.74 15.60 -23.43
N LYS A 225 9.09 15.77 -22.15
CA LYS A 225 9.73 16.99 -21.63
C LYS A 225 11.09 17.28 -22.27
N LYS A 226 11.80 16.24 -22.73
CA LYS A 226 13.06 16.35 -23.49
C LYS A 226 12.87 16.65 -24.98
N GLY A 227 11.64 16.63 -25.49
CA GLY A 227 11.33 16.79 -26.90
C GLY A 227 11.58 15.52 -27.74
N ASP A 228 11.88 14.40 -27.11
CA ASP A 228 12.06 13.09 -27.77
C ASP A 228 10.68 12.44 -27.94
N LEU A 229 9.97 12.85 -28.99
CA LEU A 229 8.58 12.45 -29.22
C LEU A 229 8.47 10.96 -29.61
N GLU A 230 9.49 10.39 -30.25
CA GLU A 230 9.56 8.97 -30.57
C GLU A 230 9.55 8.11 -29.31
N ASN A 231 10.45 8.37 -28.36
CA ASN A 231 10.49 7.61 -27.12
C ASN A 231 9.30 7.93 -26.22
N ALA A 232 8.83 9.19 -26.19
CA ALA A 232 7.63 9.56 -25.44
C ALA A 232 6.41 8.74 -25.89
N GLU A 233 6.15 8.66 -27.19
CA GLU A 233 5.04 7.89 -27.74
C GLU A 233 5.18 6.40 -27.39
N LYS A 234 6.37 5.83 -27.58
CA LYS A 234 6.65 4.43 -27.29
C LYS A 234 6.32 4.06 -25.84
N TYR A 235 6.85 4.81 -24.87
CA TYR A 235 6.68 4.47 -23.46
C TYR A 235 5.29 4.82 -22.93
N LEU A 236 4.66 5.91 -23.37
CA LEU A 236 3.27 6.22 -22.98
C LEU A 236 2.29 5.19 -23.56
N ASP A 237 2.46 4.76 -24.82
CA ASP A 237 1.64 3.71 -25.41
C ASP A 237 1.80 2.37 -24.67
N GLN A 238 3.02 2.04 -24.25
CA GLN A 238 3.29 0.88 -23.40
C GLN A 238 2.60 1.02 -22.03
N ALA A 239 2.69 2.17 -21.37
CA ALA A 239 2.06 2.42 -20.07
C ALA A 239 0.53 2.24 -20.14
N VAL A 240 -0.12 2.81 -21.16
CA VAL A 240 -1.57 2.68 -21.39
C VAL A 240 -1.99 1.21 -21.55
N LYS A 241 -1.17 0.39 -22.21
CA LYS A 241 -1.42 -1.06 -22.37
C LYS A 241 -1.21 -1.86 -21.08
N LEU A 242 -0.38 -1.38 -20.15
CA LEU A 242 -0.10 -2.04 -18.88
C LEU A 242 -1.20 -1.80 -17.82
N TYR A 243 -1.91 -0.66 -17.84
CA TYR A 243 -2.94 -0.37 -16.82
C TYR A 243 -4.04 -1.44 -16.69
N PRO A 244 -4.69 -1.92 -17.76
CA PRO A 244 -5.74 -2.94 -17.63
C PRO A 244 -5.26 -4.25 -16.99
N ILE A 245 -3.94 -4.48 -16.99
CA ILE A 245 -3.29 -5.66 -16.43
C ILE A 245 -2.92 -5.42 -14.95
N TYR A 246 -2.35 -4.24 -14.67
CA TYR A 246 -1.78 -3.90 -13.36
C TYR A 246 -2.83 -3.35 -12.36
N GLU A 247 -3.71 -2.48 -12.84
CA GLU A 247 -4.78 -1.86 -12.06
C GLU A 247 -6.03 -1.73 -12.95
N PRO A 248 -6.84 -2.80 -13.06
CA PRO A 248 -8.04 -2.78 -13.88
C PRO A 248 -9.02 -1.71 -13.39
N GLY A 249 -9.38 -0.78 -14.27
CA GLY A 249 -10.31 0.30 -13.96
C GLY A 249 -9.92 1.61 -14.61
N ASN A 250 -10.80 2.60 -14.50
CA ASN A 250 -10.51 3.95 -14.96
C ASN A 250 -9.80 4.74 -13.86
N VAL A 251 -8.48 4.63 -13.82
CA VAL A 251 -7.64 5.32 -12.83
C VAL A 251 -7.11 6.64 -13.38
N LYS A 252 -6.95 7.65 -12.51
CA LYS A 252 -6.52 9.00 -12.92
C LYS A 252 -5.19 8.99 -13.68
N SER A 253 -4.26 8.12 -13.30
CA SER A 253 -2.96 8.00 -13.97
C SER A 253 -3.10 7.45 -15.40
N LEU A 254 -4.04 6.54 -15.66
CA LEU A 254 -4.34 6.08 -17.02
C LEU A 254 -4.88 7.22 -17.89
N GLN A 255 -5.80 8.03 -17.35
CA GLN A 255 -6.34 9.18 -18.08
C GLN A 255 -5.24 10.20 -18.41
N HIS A 256 -4.36 10.44 -17.44
CA HIS A 256 -3.20 11.31 -17.64
C HIS A 256 -2.29 10.79 -18.76
N ASP A 257 -1.90 9.51 -18.72
CA ASP A 257 -1.00 8.93 -19.72
C ASP A 257 -1.65 8.88 -21.12
N GLN A 258 -2.96 8.64 -21.21
CA GLN A 258 -3.73 8.72 -22.45
C GLN A 258 -3.73 10.12 -23.05
N GLU A 259 -3.90 11.14 -22.22
CA GLU A 259 -3.88 12.54 -22.65
C GLU A 259 -2.47 12.95 -23.10
N MET A 260 -1.44 12.57 -22.35
CA MET A 260 -0.05 12.82 -22.75
C MET A 260 0.28 12.13 -24.07
N LEU A 261 -0.16 10.89 -24.28
CA LEU A 261 0.02 10.17 -25.54
C LEU A 261 -0.68 10.87 -26.71
N ARG A 262 -1.88 11.42 -26.49
CA ARG A 262 -2.60 12.23 -27.48
C ARG A 262 -1.78 13.47 -27.86
N LEU A 263 -1.29 14.22 -26.86
CA LEU A 263 -0.49 15.43 -27.08
C LEU A 263 0.80 15.14 -27.86
N VAL A 264 1.51 14.05 -27.53
CA VAL A 264 2.71 13.62 -28.26
C VAL A 264 2.38 13.38 -29.73
N ARG A 265 1.34 12.61 -30.03
CA ARG A 265 0.93 12.29 -31.41
C ARG A 265 0.51 13.54 -32.19
N GLU A 266 -0.20 14.47 -31.55
CA GLU A 266 -0.56 15.76 -32.15
C GLU A 266 0.65 16.62 -32.46
N GLN A 267 1.66 16.65 -31.58
CA GLN A 267 2.88 17.41 -31.82
C GLN A 267 3.71 16.80 -32.95
N LYS A 268 3.79 15.47 -33.04
CA LYS A 268 4.46 14.78 -34.16
C LYS A 268 3.82 15.08 -35.50
N ASN A 269 2.49 15.17 -35.56
CA ASN A 269 1.77 15.44 -36.80
C ASN A 269 1.87 16.91 -37.29
N LYS A 270 2.43 17.81 -36.47
CA LYS A 270 2.65 19.23 -36.83
C LYS A 270 4.04 19.49 -37.43
N HIS A 271 4.92 18.49 -37.42
CA HIS A 271 6.29 18.54 -37.92
C HIS A 271 6.47 17.53 -39.06
#